data_AF-A0A174J7R6-F1
#
_entry.id   AF-A0A174J7R6-F1
#
_cell.length_a   1.000
_cell.length_b   1.000
_cell.length_c   1.000
_cell.angle_alpha   90.00
_cell.angle_beta   90.00
_cell.angle_gamma   90.00
#
_symmetry.space_group_name_H-M   'P 1'
#
loop_
_entity.id
_entity.type
_entity.pdbx_description
1 polymer ?
#
loop_
_entity_poly.entity_id
_entity_poly.type
_entity_poly.pdbx_seq_one_letter_code
_entity_poly.pdbx_strand_id
1 'polypeptide(L)'
;MKVTVFMIIVGIIFLCIFVGLLTLIVRALLKYIHSKDVRQEKSVVRKSLGEALKVHRTQCKMTQEFVAETIGVSRQAVSKWENGTSDPSTSNLFALAKLYGISVEELLKEVE
;
A
#
# COMPACT_ATOMS: atom_id res chain seq x y z
N MET A 1 46.13 42.03 -12.67
CA MET A 1 45.98 41.47 -11.31
C MET A 1 44.59 41.71 -10.72
N LYS A 2 44.10 42.96 -10.56
CA LYS A 2 42.77 43.24 -9.97
C LYS A 2 41.58 42.65 -10.76
N VAL A 3 41.60 42.72 -12.09
CA VAL A 3 40.54 42.16 -12.96
C VAL A 3 40.49 40.63 -12.87
N THR A 4 41.65 39.97 -12.85
CA THR A 4 41.75 38.51 -12.70
C THR A 4 41.20 38.05 -11.35
N VAL A 5 41.54 38.76 -10.26
CA VAL A 5 41.01 38.47 -8.92
C VAL A 5 39.50 38.66 -8.86
N PHE A 6 38.97 39.71 -9.48
CA PHE A 6 37.52 39.95 -9.58
C PHE A 6 36.80 38.82 -10.33
N MET A 7 37.32 38.39 -11.48
CA MET A 7 36.77 37.28 -12.27
C MET A 7 36.74 35.96 -11.47
N ILE A 8 37.78 35.69 -10.68
CA ILE A 8 37.85 34.50 -9.82
C ILE A 8 36.76 34.54 -8.74
N ILE A 9 36.56 35.70 -8.08
CA ILE A 9 35.52 35.85 -7.04
C ILE A 9 34.13 35.63 -7.64
N VAL A 10 33.85 36.24 -8.79
CA VAL A 10 32.58 36.05 -9.50
C VAL A 10 32.37 34.57 -9.87
N GLY A 11 33.42 33.90 -10.37
CA GLY A 11 33.38 32.47 -10.68
C GLY A 11 33.08 31.58 -9.48
N ILE A 12 33.67 31.89 -8.31
CA ILE A 12 33.41 31.15 -7.06
C ILE A 12 31.95 31.34 -6.61
N ILE A 13 31.41 32.56 -6.72
CA ILE A 13 30.00 32.83 -6.38
C ILE A 13 29.07 32.01 -7.27
N PHE A 14 29.31 31.99 -8.59
CA PHE A 14 28.52 31.16 -9.51
C PHE A 14 28.64 29.66 -9.20
N LEU A 15 29.85 29.18 -8.86
CA LEU A 15 30.08 27.79 -8.47
C LEU A 15 29.30 27.42 -7.20
N CYS A 16 29.32 28.28 -6.19
CA CYS A 16 28.57 28.06 -4.95
C CYS A 16 27.05 27.99 -5.20
N ILE A 17 26.52 28.88 -6.04
CA ILE A 17 25.10 28.86 -6.44
C ILE A 17 24.78 27.57 -7.18
N PHE A 18 25.60 27.17 -8.16
CA PHE A 18 25.39 25.96 -8.95
C PHE A 18 25.39 24.69 -8.09
N VAL A 19 26.36 24.55 -7.18
CA VAL A 19 26.41 23.44 -6.23
C VAL A 19 25.19 23.44 -5.32
N GLY A 20 24.78 24.60 -4.80
CA GLY A 20 23.57 24.73 -3.99
C GLY A 20 22.33 24.23 -4.73
N LEU A 21 22.13 24.65 -5.99
CA LEU A 21 21.03 24.20 -6.82
C LEU A 21 21.07 22.68 -7.08
N LEU A 22 22.26 22.13 -7.37
CA LEU A 22 22.42 20.67 -7.54
C LEU A 22 22.04 19.90 -6.28
N THR A 23 22.47 20.37 -5.10
CA THR A 23 22.10 19.71 -3.84
C THR A 23 20.59 19.74 -3.59
N LEU A 24 19.91 20.84 -3.93
CA LEU A 24 18.45 20.94 -3.81
C LEU A 24 17.74 19.97 -4.76
N ILE A 25 18.21 19.87 -6.01
CA ILE A 25 17.65 18.93 -7.01
C ILE A 25 17.83 17.49 -6.55
N VAL A 26 19.03 17.09 -6.13
CA VAL A 26 19.30 15.72 -5.66
C VAL A 26 18.46 15.39 -4.43
N ARG A 27 18.34 16.32 -3.46
CA ARG A 27 17.48 16.13 -2.28
C ARG A 27 16.01 16.02 -2.65
N ALA A 28 15.52 16.82 -3.59
CA ALA A 28 14.15 16.75 -4.07
C ALA A 28 13.88 15.41 -4.79
N LEU A 29 14.82 14.93 -5.61
CA LEU A 29 14.72 13.64 -6.30
C LEU A 29 14.79 12.45 -5.34
N LEU A 30 15.70 12.48 -4.36
CA LEU A 30 15.75 11.46 -3.30
C LEU A 30 14.46 11.45 -2.49
N LYS A 31 13.92 12.62 -2.15
CA LYS A 31 12.62 12.71 -1.50
C LYS A 31 11.51 12.18 -2.41
N TYR A 32 11.51 12.45 -3.71
CA TYR A 32 10.49 11.94 -4.64
C TYR A 32 10.55 10.41 -4.80
N ILE A 33 11.75 9.84 -4.93
CA ILE A 33 11.97 8.40 -5.03
C ILE A 33 11.61 7.70 -3.71
N HIS A 34 11.99 8.28 -2.57
CA HIS A 34 11.71 7.73 -1.24
C HIS A 34 10.30 8.04 -0.72
N SER A 35 9.64 9.07 -1.26
CA SER A 35 8.25 9.43 -0.95
C SER A 35 7.23 8.68 -1.80
N LYS A 36 7.68 7.90 -2.80
CA LYS A 36 6.84 6.83 -3.37
C LYS A 36 6.90 5.59 -2.49
N ASP A 37 6.65 5.78 -1.20
CA ASP A 37 5.96 4.75 -0.46
C ASP A 37 4.60 4.58 -1.12
N VAL A 38 4.37 3.35 -1.58
CA VAL A 38 3.16 2.82 -2.19
C VAL A 38 1.98 3.02 -1.24
N ARG A 39 1.42 4.22 -1.19
CA ARG A 39 0.35 4.57 -0.26
C ARG A 39 -0.63 5.51 -0.94
N GLN A 40 -1.82 4.96 -1.21
CA GLN A 40 -3.06 5.61 -1.65
C GLN A 40 -3.35 5.72 -3.16
N GLU A 41 -3.11 4.65 -3.92
CA GLU A 41 -3.98 4.35 -5.09
C GLU A 41 -4.97 3.22 -4.80
N LYS A 42 -4.85 2.56 -3.63
CA LYS A 42 -5.74 1.45 -3.22
C LYS A 42 -7.12 1.89 -2.69
N SER A 43 -7.45 3.18 -2.76
CA SER A 43 -8.76 3.69 -2.33
C SER A 43 -9.77 3.83 -3.48
N VAL A 44 -9.41 3.50 -4.72
CA VAL A 44 -10.35 3.50 -5.86
C VAL A 44 -10.28 2.23 -6.72
N VAL A 45 -9.37 1.30 -6.40
CA VAL A 45 -9.39 -0.03 -7.05
C VAL A 45 -10.49 -0.84 -6.39
N ARG A 46 -11.62 -0.97 -7.09
CA ARG A 46 -12.67 -1.98 -6.91
C ARG A 46 -12.09 -3.25 -6.30
N LYS A 47 -12.34 -3.51 -5.01
CA LYS A 47 -11.75 -4.66 -4.31
C LYS A 47 -12.55 -5.88 -4.71
N SER A 48 -11.86 -6.95 -5.11
CA SER A 48 -12.53 -8.25 -5.22
C SER A 48 -12.98 -8.72 -3.84
N LEU A 49 -13.98 -9.60 -3.79
CA LEU A 49 -14.40 -10.24 -2.54
C LEU A 49 -13.22 -10.89 -1.80
N GLY A 50 -12.30 -11.53 -2.53
CA GLY A 50 -11.09 -12.12 -1.96
C GLY A 50 -10.18 -11.09 -1.29
N GLU A 51 -10.02 -9.91 -1.89
CA GLU A 51 -9.26 -8.83 -1.28
C GLU A 51 -9.95 -8.27 -0.02
N ALA A 52 -11.28 -8.10 -0.05
CA ALA A 52 -12.04 -7.65 1.11
C ALA A 52 -11.89 -8.62 2.28
N LEU A 53 -12.05 -9.94 2.03
CA LEU A 53 -11.84 -11.00 3.02
C LEU A 53 -10.43 -10.94 3.64
N LYS A 54 -9.41 -10.80 2.80
CA LYS A 54 -8.01 -10.72 3.24
C LYS A 54 -7.78 -9.48 4.11
N VAL A 55 -8.34 -8.34 3.73
CA VAL A 55 -8.23 -7.09 4.48
C VAL A 55 -8.82 -7.25 5.88
N HIS A 56 -10.08 -7.69 5.97
CA HIS A 56 -10.74 -7.88 7.27
C HIS A 56 -10.01 -8.92 8.13
N ARG A 57 -9.57 -10.06 7.56
CA ARG A 57 -8.74 -11.03 8.29
C ARG A 57 -7.50 -10.38 8.91
N THR A 58 -6.77 -9.59 8.12
CA THR A 58 -5.54 -8.93 8.60
C THR A 58 -5.80 -7.84 9.63
N GLN A 59 -6.92 -7.11 9.53
CA GLN A 59 -7.35 -6.14 10.54
C GLN A 59 -7.67 -6.83 11.87
N CYS A 60 -8.27 -8.02 11.82
CA CYS A 60 -8.49 -8.87 12.97
C CYS A 60 -7.22 -9.59 13.47
N LYS A 61 -6.06 -9.39 12.81
CA LYS A 61 -4.77 -10.03 13.13
C LYS A 61 -4.81 -11.57 13.11
N MET A 62 -5.68 -12.14 12.27
CA MET A 62 -5.86 -13.59 12.16
C MET A 62 -5.02 -14.19 11.03
N THR A 63 -4.57 -15.43 11.18
CA THR A 63 -3.94 -16.19 10.08
C THR A 63 -5.02 -16.89 9.24
N GLN A 64 -4.68 -17.30 8.01
CA GLN A 64 -5.60 -18.10 7.19
C GLN A 64 -5.92 -19.44 7.85
N GLU A 65 -4.96 -20.02 8.58
CA GLU A 65 -5.14 -21.24 9.35
C GLU A 65 -6.20 -21.04 10.44
N PHE A 66 -6.06 -19.99 11.24
CA PHE A 66 -6.98 -19.67 12.31
C PHE A 66 -8.41 -19.47 11.80
N VAL A 67 -8.58 -18.74 10.69
CA VAL A 67 -9.88 -18.55 10.06
C VAL A 67 -10.47 -19.89 9.62
N ALA A 68 -9.65 -20.73 8.96
CA ALA A 68 -10.08 -22.02 8.45
C ALA A 68 -10.53 -22.96 9.58
N GLU A 69 -9.75 -23.06 10.65
CA GLU A 69 -10.08 -23.83 11.85
C GLU A 69 -11.38 -23.32 12.50
N THR A 70 -11.53 -22.00 12.60
CA THR A 70 -12.69 -21.38 13.27
C THR A 70 -14.00 -21.61 12.52
N ILE A 71 -13.97 -21.57 11.19
CA ILE A 71 -15.18 -21.75 10.37
C ILE A 71 -15.37 -23.20 9.88
N GLY A 72 -14.43 -24.10 10.21
CA GLY A 72 -14.52 -25.52 9.88
C GLY A 72 -14.25 -25.86 8.41
N VAL A 73 -13.29 -25.20 7.78
CA VAL A 73 -12.87 -25.48 6.39
C VAL A 73 -11.37 -25.71 6.30
N SER A 74 -10.87 -26.10 5.12
CA SER A 74 -9.43 -26.22 4.91
C SER A 74 -8.77 -24.85 4.74
N ARG A 75 -7.52 -24.72 5.21
CA ARG A 75 -6.69 -23.53 4.96
C ARG A 75 -6.60 -23.20 3.47
N GLN A 76 -6.56 -24.22 2.61
CA GLN A 76 -6.56 -24.05 1.16
C GLN A 76 -7.84 -23.38 0.66
N ALA A 77 -9.01 -23.65 1.25
CA ALA A 77 -10.25 -22.98 0.90
C ALA A 77 -10.16 -21.48 1.18
N VAL A 78 -9.73 -21.09 2.38
CA VAL A 78 -9.53 -19.68 2.75
C VAL A 78 -8.53 -18.99 1.81
N SER A 79 -7.41 -19.66 1.50
CA SER A 79 -6.43 -19.15 0.53
C SER A 79 -7.04 -18.94 -0.85
N LYS A 80 -7.85 -19.89 -1.34
CA LYS A 80 -8.49 -19.77 -2.66
C LYS A 80 -9.48 -18.62 -2.72
N TRP A 81 -10.27 -18.41 -1.65
CA TRP A 81 -11.20 -17.28 -1.53
C TRP A 81 -10.45 -15.95 -1.53
N GLU A 82 -9.41 -15.80 -0.71
CA GLU A 82 -8.62 -14.57 -0.63
C GLU A 82 -7.88 -14.23 -1.93
N ASN A 83 -7.57 -15.25 -2.75
CA ASN A 83 -6.93 -15.07 -4.05
C ASN A 83 -7.95 -14.99 -5.21
N GLY A 84 -9.25 -15.05 -4.94
CA GLY A 84 -10.31 -14.97 -5.98
C GLY A 84 -10.37 -16.16 -6.94
N THR A 85 -9.78 -17.30 -6.56
CA THR A 85 -9.77 -18.53 -7.38
C THR A 85 -11.00 -19.41 -7.18
N SER A 86 -11.77 -19.13 -6.13
CA SER A 86 -13.09 -19.70 -5.86
C SER A 86 -13.82 -18.76 -4.91
N ASP A 87 -15.14 -18.84 -4.86
CA ASP A 87 -15.94 -18.06 -3.92
C ASP A 87 -16.33 -18.91 -2.68
N PRO A 88 -16.48 -18.28 -1.50
CA PRO A 88 -17.09 -18.93 -0.35
C PRO A 88 -18.57 -19.20 -0.64
N SER A 89 -19.10 -20.30 -0.10
CA SER A 89 -20.55 -20.51 -0.09
C SER A 89 -21.23 -19.41 0.73
N THR A 90 -22.54 -19.21 0.51
CA THR A 90 -23.32 -18.24 1.30
C THR A 90 -23.19 -18.48 2.81
N SER A 91 -23.23 -19.74 3.25
CA SER A 91 -23.04 -20.10 4.67
C SER A 91 -21.67 -19.67 5.19
N ASN A 92 -20.61 -19.86 4.41
CA ASN A 92 -19.25 -19.49 4.79
C ASN A 92 -19.07 -17.98 4.79
N LEU A 93 -19.74 -17.28 3.86
CA LEU A 93 -19.73 -15.82 3.82
C LEU A 93 -20.34 -15.22 5.10
N PHE A 94 -21.48 -15.75 5.58
CA PHE A 94 -22.06 -15.36 6.87
C PHE A 94 -21.13 -15.69 8.05
N ALA A 95 -20.48 -16.86 8.04
CA ALA A 95 -19.53 -17.25 9.09
C ALA A 95 -18.31 -16.31 9.12
N LEU A 96 -17.78 -15.93 7.96
CA LEU A 96 -16.67 -14.99 7.83
C LEU A 96 -17.06 -13.59 8.31
N ALA A 97 -18.21 -13.08 7.90
CA ALA A 97 -18.71 -11.78 8.34
C ALA A 97 -18.86 -11.75 9.88
N LYS A 98 -19.45 -12.79 10.46
CA LYS A 98 -19.55 -12.96 11.92
C LYS A 98 -18.18 -13.01 12.59
N LEU A 99 -17.23 -13.75 12.03
CA LEU A 99 -15.86 -13.87 12.56
C LEU A 99 -15.11 -12.53 12.54
N TYR A 100 -15.32 -11.73 11.50
CA TYR A 100 -14.70 -10.41 11.35
C TYR A 100 -15.44 -9.30 12.09
N GLY A 101 -16.64 -9.57 12.62
CA GLY A 101 -17.44 -8.61 13.36
C GLY A 101 -18.14 -7.57 12.49
N ILE A 102 -18.40 -7.90 11.21
CA ILE A 102 -19.08 -7.02 10.24
C ILE A 102 -20.33 -7.70 9.68
N SER A 103 -21.17 -6.94 9.00
CA SER A 103 -22.30 -7.50 8.24
C SER A 103 -21.85 -8.06 6.89
N VAL A 104 -22.62 -8.98 6.31
CA VAL A 104 -22.34 -9.49 4.95
C VAL A 104 -22.52 -8.37 3.92
N GLU A 105 -23.48 -7.48 4.13
CA GLU A 105 -23.71 -6.30 3.30
C GLU A 105 -22.52 -5.36 3.29
N GLU A 106 -21.85 -5.18 4.44
CA GLU A 106 -20.63 -4.39 4.54
C GLU A 106 -19.47 -5.05 3.80
N LEU A 107 -19.32 -6.37 3.94
CA LEU A 107 -18.32 -7.13 3.21
C LEU A 107 -18.54 -7.08 1.69
N LEU A 108 -19.79 -7.09 1.24
CA LEU A 108 -20.16 -7.04 -0.18
C LEU A 108 -20.19 -5.63 -0.76
N LYS A 109 -20.38 -4.58 0.05
CA LYS A 109 -20.30 -3.17 -0.42
C LYS A 109 -18.94 -2.81 -0.98
N GLU A 110 -17.88 -3.49 -0.52
CA GLU A 110 -16.53 -3.29 -1.04
C GLU A 110 -16.30 -4.00 -2.39
N VAL A 111 -17.21 -4.91 -2.76
CA VAL A 111 -17.19 -5.72 -3.97
C VAL A 111 -18.15 -5.11 -4.97
N GLU A 112 -17.63 -4.28 -5.86
CA GLU A 112 -18.29 -4.09 -7.15
C GLU A 112 -17.66 -5.07 -8.12
#